data_AF-A0ABD5MCL2-F1
#
_entry.id   AF-A0ABD5MCL2-F1
#
_cell.length_a   1.000
_cell.length_b   1.000
_cell.length_c   1.000
_cell.angle_alpha   90.00
_cell.angle_beta   90.00
_cell.angle_gamma   90.00
#
_symmetry.space_group_name_H-M   'P 1'
#
loop_
_entity.id
_entity.type
_entity.pdbx_description
1 polymer ?
#
loop_
_entity_poly.entity_id
_entity_poly.type
_entity_poly.pdbx_seq_one_letter_code
_entity_poly.pdbx_strand_id
1 'polypeptide(L)' 'MDFTLGTTVGALVALVAVGTAVLVASGVMATSTVLMMVTPSMLVFGVICVAIGVKHGEYRAGT' A
#
# COMPACT_ATOMS: atom_id res chain seq x y z
N MET A 1 7.24 16.31 -5.06
CA MET A 1 6.20 15.54 -5.78
C MET A 1 4.88 16.15 -5.39
N ASP A 2 4.04 16.50 -6.35
CA ASP A 2 2.67 16.91 -6.05
C ASP A 2 1.84 15.67 -5.75
N PHE A 3 1.24 15.60 -4.56
CA PHE A 3 0.40 14.49 -4.14
C PHE A 3 -1.00 14.63 -4.73
N THR A 4 -1.10 14.27 -6.01
CA THR A 4 -2.38 14.05 -6.69
C THR A 4 -2.95 12.67 -6.36
N LEU A 5 -4.21 12.43 -6.72
CA LEU A 5 -4.81 11.09 -6.64
C LEU A 5 -3.95 10.08 -7.42
N GLY A 6 -3.56 10.41 -8.65
CA GLY A 6 -2.78 9.53 -9.51
C GLY A 6 -1.41 9.16 -8.91
N THR A 7 -0.66 10.14 -8.42
CA THR A 7 0.65 9.88 -7.77
C THR A 7 0.50 9.10 -6.47
N THR A 8 -0.58 9.32 -5.72
CA THR A 8 -0.85 8.60 -4.45
C THR A 8 -1.19 7.14 -4.71
N VAL A 9 -2.07 6.87 -5.67
CA VAL A 9 -2.41 5.49 -6.08
C VAL A 9 -1.20 4.80 -6.66
N GLY A 10 -0.44 5.48 -7.53
CA GLY A 10 0.79 4.95 -8.11
C GLY A 10 1.82 4.56 -7.04
N ALA A 11 2.01 5.42 -6.03
CA ALA A 11 2.91 5.14 -4.91
C ALA A 11 2.46 3.92 -4.08
N LEU A 12 1.16 3.81 -3.78
CA LEU A 12 0.63 2.65 -3.06
C LEU A 12 0.86 1.34 -3.84
N VAL A 13 0.53 1.34 -5.14
CA VAL A 13 0.71 0.15 -5.99
C VAL A 13 2.19 -0.22 -6.11
N ALA A 14 3.07 0.76 -6.30
CA ALA A 14 4.51 0.53 -6.36
C ALA A 14 5.03 -0.08 -5.05
N LEU A 15 4.58 0.43 -3.90
CA LEU A 15 4.95 -0.08 -2.58
C LEU A 15 4.49 -1.53 -2.38
N VAL A 16 3.25 -1.85 -2.76
CA VAL A 16 2.73 -3.24 -2.69
C VAL A 16 3.48 -4.18 -3.64
N ALA A 17 3.78 -3.73 -4.85
CA ALA A 17 4.53 -4.51 -5.84
C ALA A 17 5.95 -4.83 -5.35
N VAL A 18 6.66 -3.83 -4.81
CA VAL A 18 8.01 -4.02 -4.24
C VAL A 18 7.96 -4.95 -3.03
N GLY A 19 7.04 -4.74 -2.09
CA GLY A 19 6.89 -5.62 -0.93
C GLY A 19 6.60 -7.07 -1.32
N THR A 20 5.73 -7.27 -2.31
CA THR A 20 5.41 -8.60 -2.85
C THR A 20 6.65 -9.24 -3.49
N ALA A 21 7.38 -8.52 -4.33
CA ALA A 21 8.59 -9.04 -4.99
C ALA A 21 9.67 -9.47 -3.98
N VAL A 22 9.89 -8.66 -2.93
CA VAL A 22 10.85 -8.98 -1.86
C VAL A 22 10.41 -10.21 -1.08
N LEU A 23 9.11 -10.33 -0.73
CA LEU A 23 8.59 -11.51 -0.03
C LEU A 23 8.72 -12.80 -0.85
N VAL A 24 8.47 -12.73 -2.15
CA VAL A 24 8.66 -13.87 -3.05
C VAL A 24 10.14 -14.24 -3.17
N ALA A 25 11.03 -13.24 -3.27
CA ALA A 25 12.47 -13.47 -3.40
C ALA A 25 13.13 -13.98 -2.12
N SER A 26 12.60 -13.64 -0.93
CA SER A 26 13.19 -14.02 0.35
C SER A 26 12.93 -15.47 0.76
N GLY A 27 11.91 -16.11 0.19
CA GLY A 27 11.59 -17.53 0.45
C GLY A 27 11.10 -17.83 1.87
N VAL A 28 10.74 -16.82 2.66
CA VAL A 28 10.29 -16.99 4.07
C VAL A 28 8.89 -17.59 4.19
N MET A 29 8.14 -17.65 3.08
CA MET A 29 6.81 -18.25 2.99
C MET A 29 6.52 -18.71 1.55
N ALA A 30 5.56 -19.62 1.39
CA ALA A 30 5.17 -20.13 0.09
C ALA A 30 4.63 -19.01 -0.83
N THR A 31 5.00 -19.05 -2.11
CA THR A 31 4.56 -18.04 -3.10
C THR A 31 3.04 -17.91 -3.19
N SER A 32 2.31 -19.02 -3.04
CA SER A 32 0.84 -19.02 -3.00
C SER A 32 0.30 -18.19 -1.82
N THR A 33 0.90 -18.34 -0.63
CA THR A 33 0.54 -17.55 0.55
C THR A 33 0.80 -16.07 0.33
N VAL A 34 1.94 -15.72 -0.28
CA VAL A 34 2.25 -14.31 -0.60
C VAL A 34 1.19 -13.74 -1.56
N LEU A 35 0.98 -14.38 -2.71
CA LEU A 35 0.15 -13.83 -3.78
C LEU A 35 -1.36 -13.88 -3.50
N MET A 36 -1.84 -14.90 -2.78
CA MET A 36 -3.29 -15.09 -2.54
C MET A 36 -3.77 -14.61 -1.18
N MET A 37 -2.88 -14.34 -0.22
CA MET A 37 -3.27 -13.89 1.12
C MET A 37 -2.61 -12.57 1.50
N VAL A 38 -1.27 -12.50 1.43
CA VAL A 38 -0.52 -11.35 1.95
C VAL A 38 -0.68 -10.13 1.05
N THR A 39 -0.41 -10.25 -0.26
CA THR A 39 -0.54 -9.16 -1.22
C THR A 39 -1.96 -8.55 -1.23
N PRO A 40 -3.07 -9.32 -1.30
CA PRO A 40 -4.39 -8.73 -1.25
C PRO A 40 -4.70 -8.06 0.10
N SER A 41 -4.30 -8.65 1.22
CA SER A 41 -4.51 -8.05 2.55
C SER A 41 -3.71 -6.75 2.73
N MET A 42 -2.46 -6.73 2.25
CA MET A 42 -1.59 -5.57 2.27
C MET A 42 -2.17 -4.42 1.43
N LEU A 43 -2.74 -4.74 0.27
CA LEU A 43 -3.40 -3.75 -0.59
C LEU A 43 -4.63 -3.15 0.10
N VAL A 44 -5.53 -4.00 0.63
CA VAL A 44 -6.74 -3.54 1.33
C VAL A 44 -6.38 -2.68 2.54
N PHE A 45 -5.45 -3.15 3.38
CA PHE A 45 -4.99 -2.38 4.54
C PHE A 45 -4.35 -1.06 4.12
N GLY A 46 -3.51 -1.07 3.10
CA GLY A 46 -2.89 0.14 2.55
C GLY A 46 -3.91 1.17 2.07
N VAL A 47 -4.98 0.73 1.38
CA VAL A 47 -6.09 1.61 0.96
C VAL A 47 -6.77 2.24 2.17
N ILE A 48 -7.04 1.46 3.22
CA ILE A 48 -7.64 1.96 4.46
C ILE A 48 -6.75 3.02 5.11
N CYS A 49 -5.44 2.74 5.23
CA CYS A 49 -4.47 3.69 5.78
C CYS A 49 -4.40 4.98 4.97
N VAL A 50 -4.40 4.89 3.64
CA VAL A 50 -4.42 6.08 2.76
C VAL A 50 -5.69 6.89 2.99
N ALA A 51 -6.86 6.26 3.03
CA ALA A 51 -8.13 6.96 3.24
C ALA A 51 -8.15 7.71 4.59
N ILE A 52 -7.75 7.04 5.67
CA ILE A 52 -7.70 7.63 7.01
C ILE A 52 -6.63 8.75 7.06
N GLY A 53 -5.46 8.51 6.49
CA GLY A 53 -4.34 9.46 6.49
C GLY A 53 -4.69 10.76 5.77
N VAL A 54 -5.37 10.69 4.61
CA VAL A 54 -5.85 11.86 3.88
C VAL A 54 -6.85 12.66 4.74
N LYS A 55 -7.82 12.00 5.39
CA LYS A 55 -8.79 12.67 6.27
C LYS A 55 -8.15 13.33 7.48
N HIS A 56 -7.17 12.68 8.09
CA HIS A 56 -6.43 13.28 9.19
C HIS A 56 -5.57 14.47 8.72
N GLY A 57 -5.00 14.39 7.52
CA GLY A 57 -4.27 15.49 6.88
C GLY A 57 -5.16 16.70 6.61
N GLU A 58 -6.34 16.49 6.03
CA GLU A 58 -7.35 17.53 5.79
C GLU A 58 -7.74 18.23 7.11
N TYR A 59 -7.99 17.46 8.18
CA TYR A 59 -8.31 18.01 9.50
C TYR A 59 -7.20 18.92 10.04
N ARG A 60 -5.93 18.50 9.92
CA ARG A 60 -4.77 19.28 10.40
C ARG A 60 -4.46 20.51 9.55
N ALA A 61 -4.67 20.43 8.24
CA ALA A 61 -4.42 21.53 7.32
C ALA A 61 -5.52 22.61 7.36
N GLY A 62 -6.72 22.26 7.81
CA GLY A 62 -7.84 23.18 8.04
C GLY A 62 -7.78 23.94 9.38
N THR A 63 -6.63 23.93 10.06
CA THR A 63 -6.36 24.73 11.27
C THR A 63 -5.44 25.90 10.91
#